data_AF-Q9HD23-F1
#
_entry.id   AF-Q9HD23-F1
#
_cell.length_a   1.000
_cell.length_b   1.000
_cell.length_c   1.000
_cell.angle_alpha   90.00
_cell.angle_beta   90.00
_cell.angle_gamma   90.00
#
_symmetry.space_group_name_H-M   'P 1'
#
loop_
_entity.id
_entity.type
_entity.pdbx_description
1 polymer ?
#
loop_
_entity_poly.entity_id
_entity_poly.type
_entity_poly.pdbx_seq_one_letter_code
_entity_poly.pdbx_strand_id
1 'polypeptide(L)'
;MECLRSLPCLLPRAMRLPRRTLCALALDVTSVGPPVAACGRRANLIGRSRAAQLCGPDRLRVAGEVHRFRTSDVSQATLASVAPVFTVTKFDKQGNVTSFERKKTELYQELGLQARDLRFQHVMSITVRNNRIIMRMEYLKAVITPECLLILDYRNLNLEQWLFRELPSQLSGEGQLVTYPLPFEFRAIEALLQYWINTLQGKLSILQPLILETLDALVDPKHSSVDRSKLHILLQNGKSLSELETDIKIFKESILEILDEEELLEELCVSKWSDPQVFEKSSAGIDHAEEMELLLENYYRLADDLSNAARELRVLIDDSQSIIFINLDSHRNVMMRLNLQLTMGTFSLSLFGLMGVAFGMNLESSLEEDHRIFWLITGIMFMGSGLIWRRLLSFLGRQLEAPLPPMMASLPKKTLLADRSMELKNSLRLDGLGSGRSILTNR
;
A
#
# COMPACT_ATOMS: atom_id res chain seq x y z
N MET A 1 46.44 32.13 44.02
CA MET A 1 47.06 32.34 42.69
C MET A 1 46.33 31.46 41.67
N GLU A 2 45.05 31.75 41.45
CA GLU A 2 44.16 31.01 40.55
C GLU A 2 43.94 31.83 39.29
N CYS A 3 44.69 31.57 38.22
CA CYS A 3 44.38 32.08 36.86
C CYS A 3 45.31 31.43 35.81
N LEU A 4 45.25 30.10 35.66
CA LEU A 4 45.84 29.40 34.50
C LEU A 4 44.90 28.26 34.09
N ARG A 5 43.71 28.64 33.61
CA ARG A 5 42.76 27.76 32.90
C ARG A 5 42.23 28.52 31.68
N SER A 6 43.01 28.59 30.62
CA SER A 6 42.54 29.01 29.29
C SER A 6 43.59 28.66 28.23
N LEU A 7 43.74 27.38 27.91
CA LEU A 7 44.36 26.97 26.65
C LEU A 7 43.42 25.95 26.00
N PRO A 8 42.59 26.37 25.01
CA PRO A 8 41.80 25.46 24.21
C PRO A 8 42.76 24.72 23.26
N CYS A 9 42.84 23.40 23.41
CA CYS A 9 43.63 22.54 22.54
C CYS A 9 42.93 22.47 21.17
N LEU A 10 43.39 23.30 20.24
CA LEU A 10 43.09 23.25 18.82
C LEU A 10 43.65 21.94 18.24
N LEU A 11 42.84 20.89 18.19
CA LEU A 11 43.14 19.71 17.37
C LEU A 11 42.66 19.99 15.92
N PRO A 12 43.50 19.69 14.91
CA PRO A 12 43.32 20.21 13.55
C PRO A 12 42.23 19.43 12.80
N ARG A 13 41.38 20.21 12.11
CA ARG A 13 40.42 19.75 11.08
C ARG A 13 41.13 18.88 10.03
N ALA A 14 41.07 17.57 10.18
CA ALA A 14 41.38 16.65 9.10
C ALA A 14 40.19 16.66 8.14
N MET A 15 40.32 17.36 7.01
CA MET A 15 39.41 17.25 5.86
C MET A 15 39.33 15.78 5.43
N ARG A 16 38.29 15.05 5.82
CA ARG A 16 37.95 13.77 5.20
C ARG A 16 37.03 14.06 4.03
N LEU A 17 37.52 13.76 2.83
CA LEU A 17 36.75 13.80 1.59
C LEU A 17 35.56 12.82 1.67
N PRO A 18 34.47 13.12 0.94
CA PRO A 18 33.23 12.34 1.02
C PRO A 18 33.46 10.92 0.53
N ARG A 19 33.15 9.94 1.38
CA ARG A 19 33.26 8.48 1.17
C ARG A 19 32.31 7.92 0.08
N ARG A 20 31.85 8.73 -0.87
CA ARG A 20 31.04 8.28 -2.02
C ARG A 20 31.94 7.83 -3.17
N THR A 21 32.59 6.69 -3.01
CA THR A 21 33.03 5.79 -4.11
C THR A 21 33.80 4.65 -3.45
N LEU A 22 33.12 3.57 -3.04
CA LEU A 22 33.67 2.20 -2.86
C LEU A 22 32.69 1.32 -2.05
N CYS A 23 31.46 1.14 -2.52
CA CYS A 23 30.58 0.03 -2.08
C CYS A 23 29.57 -0.28 -3.19
N ALA A 24 30.06 -0.69 -4.36
CA ALA A 24 29.20 -1.11 -5.48
C ALA A 24 29.42 -2.58 -5.89
N LEU A 25 30.24 -3.34 -5.16
CA LEU A 25 30.62 -4.70 -5.55
C LEU A 25 30.91 -5.57 -4.34
N ALA A 26 29.88 -5.92 -3.56
CA ALA A 26 29.82 -7.16 -2.77
C ALA A 26 28.57 -7.06 -1.90
N LEU A 27 27.56 -7.86 -2.20
CA LEU A 27 26.64 -8.50 -1.24
C LEU A 27 25.46 -9.08 -2.05
N ASP A 28 25.73 -10.23 -2.67
CA ASP A 28 24.69 -11.19 -3.06
C ASP A 28 24.02 -11.70 -1.77
N VAL A 29 23.03 -10.96 -1.25
CA VAL A 29 22.30 -11.37 -0.04
C VAL A 29 21.09 -12.21 -0.43
N THR A 30 21.13 -13.41 0.12
CA THR A 30 20.13 -14.47 0.12
C THR A 30 18.72 -13.96 0.42
N SER A 31 17.80 -14.28 -0.48
CA SER A 31 16.35 -14.11 -0.39
C SER A 31 15.78 -14.60 0.95
N VAL A 32 15.31 -13.67 1.78
CA VAL A 32 14.48 -13.97 2.97
C VAL A 32 13.06 -14.29 2.47
N GLY A 33 12.71 -15.58 2.47
CA GLY A 33 11.41 -16.07 2.07
C GLY A 33 10.27 -15.61 3.01
N PRO A 34 9.06 -15.35 2.50
CA PRO A 34 7.94 -14.82 3.28
C PRO A 34 7.30 -15.88 4.21
N PRO A 35 6.65 -15.47 5.31
CA PRO A 35 6.13 -16.38 6.33
C PRO A 35 4.93 -17.18 5.84
N VAL A 36 4.96 -18.48 6.14
CA VAL A 36 3.97 -19.50 5.77
C VAL A 36 2.63 -19.24 6.47
N ALA A 37 1.62 -18.86 5.68
CA ALA A 37 0.23 -18.82 6.13
C ALA A 37 -0.32 -20.26 6.29
N ALA A 38 -0.60 -20.64 7.54
CA ALA A 38 -1.15 -21.95 7.88
C ALA A 38 -2.60 -22.10 7.35
N CYS A 39 -2.80 -23.07 6.47
CA CYS A 39 -4.07 -23.40 5.85
C CYS A 39 -5.03 -24.07 6.86
N GLY A 40 -6.19 -23.44 7.10
CA GLY A 40 -7.23 -23.94 7.99
C GLY A 40 -8.02 -25.10 7.39
N ARG A 41 -8.02 -26.26 8.05
CA ARG A 41 -8.96 -27.36 7.77
C ARG A 41 -10.26 -27.15 8.53
N ARG A 42 -11.33 -26.88 7.77
CA ARG A 42 -12.74 -26.99 8.18
C ARG A 42 -13.05 -28.43 8.61
N ALA A 43 -13.53 -28.62 9.83
CA ALA A 43 -14.24 -29.84 10.24
C ALA A 43 -15.58 -29.45 10.87
N ASN A 44 -16.67 -29.75 10.17
CA ASN A 44 -18.05 -29.66 10.64
C ASN A 44 -18.30 -30.73 11.71
N LEU A 45 -18.68 -30.36 12.92
CA LEU A 45 -19.35 -31.27 13.85
C LEU A 45 -20.50 -30.57 14.56
N ILE A 46 -21.69 -31.01 14.16
CA ILE A 46 -23.01 -30.68 14.69
C ILE A 46 -23.22 -31.43 16.02
N GLY A 47 -23.68 -30.70 17.04
CA GLY A 47 -24.64 -31.18 18.04
C GLY A 47 -24.17 -32.19 19.09
N ARG A 48 -24.05 -31.73 20.35
CA ARG A 48 -24.76 -32.33 21.49
C ARG A 48 -24.55 -31.52 22.77
N SER A 49 -25.64 -30.92 23.23
CA SER A 49 -25.86 -30.51 24.60
C SER A 49 -25.79 -31.75 25.52
N ARG A 50 -24.89 -31.74 26.52
CA ARG A 50 -25.03 -32.49 27.78
C ARG A 50 -24.24 -31.76 28.86
N ALA A 51 -24.98 -31.28 29.85
CA ALA A 51 -24.47 -30.81 31.12
C ALA A 51 -23.89 -32.00 31.92
N ALA A 52 -22.66 -31.89 32.40
CA ALA A 52 -22.13 -32.72 33.48
C ALA A 52 -20.90 -32.04 34.14
N GLN A 53 -21.14 -31.58 35.37
CA GLN A 53 -20.34 -31.82 36.57
C GLN A 53 -18.87 -31.35 36.67
N LEU A 54 -18.71 -30.41 37.61
CA LEU A 54 -17.50 -29.92 38.27
C LEU A 54 -16.36 -30.97 38.43
N CYS A 55 -15.17 -30.61 37.95
CA CYS A 55 -13.90 -31.06 38.51
C CYS A 55 -12.99 -29.85 38.72
N GLY A 56 -12.30 -29.84 39.87
CA GLY A 56 -11.53 -28.73 40.40
C GLY A 56 -10.26 -28.37 39.63
N PRO A 57 -9.59 -27.28 40.03
CA PRO A 57 -8.76 -26.46 39.15
C PRO A 57 -7.31 -26.94 39.13
N ASP A 58 -6.78 -27.20 37.93
CA ASP A 58 -5.36 -27.40 37.74
C ASP A 58 -4.68 -26.07 37.39
N ARG A 59 -3.74 -25.68 38.25
CA ARG A 59 -3.01 -24.41 38.24
C ARG A 59 -2.01 -24.38 37.08
N LEU A 60 -2.35 -23.75 35.97
CA LEU A 60 -1.35 -23.24 35.02
C LEU A 60 -1.20 -21.73 35.20
N ARG A 61 -0.17 -21.37 35.99
CA ARG A 61 0.33 -20.01 36.19
C ARG A 61 0.80 -19.44 34.85
N VAL A 62 -0.01 -18.60 34.22
CA VAL A 62 0.46 -17.63 33.22
C VAL A 62 0.64 -16.31 33.95
N ALA A 63 1.88 -15.99 34.30
CA ALA A 63 2.24 -14.73 34.94
C ALA A 63 2.31 -13.64 33.87
N GLY A 64 1.32 -12.75 33.84
CA GLY A 64 1.22 -11.65 32.89
C GLY A 64 -0.15 -11.01 32.92
N GLU A 65 -0.67 -10.68 34.11
CA GLU A 65 -1.93 -9.98 34.26
C GLU A 65 -1.78 -8.53 33.79
N VAL A 66 -2.17 -8.25 32.54
CA VAL A 66 -2.39 -6.89 32.05
C VAL A 66 -3.58 -6.31 32.82
N HIS A 67 -3.30 -5.53 33.86
CA HIS A 67 -4.29 -4.81 34.65
C HIS A 67 -5.00 -3.77 33.76
N ARG A 68 -6.20 -4.12 33.33
CA ARG A 68 -7.11 -3.28 32.57
C ARG A 68 -7.70 -2.23 33.53
N PHE A 69 -7.11 -1.03 33.59
CA PHE A 69 -7.69 0.10 34.33
C PHE A 69 -9.00 0.53 33.66
N ARG A 70 -10.11 0.10 34.26
CA ARG A 70 -11.47 0.46 33.87
C ARG A 70 -11.81 1.77 34.56
N THR A 71 -11.78 2.88 33.84
CA THR A 71 -12.20 4.20 34.35
C THR A 71 -13.71 4.16 34.63
N SER A 72 -14.09 4.15 35.90
CA SER A 72 -15.48 4.19 36.37
C SER A 72 -16.11 5.58 36.20
N ASP A 73 -17.35 5.58 35.70
CA ASP A 73 -18.14 6.69 35.13
C ASP A 73 -18.60 7.84 36.08
N VAL A 74 -17.77 8.35 37.00
CA VAL A 74 -18.24 9.36 38.01
C VAL A 74 -17.57 10.74 37.91
N SER A 75 -16.92 11.11 36.80
CA SER A 75 -16.14 12.38 36.74
C SER A 75 -16.47 13.32 35.58
N GLN A 76 -17.69 13.28 35.05
CA GLN A 76 -18.08 14.13 33.91
C GLN A 76 -18.14 15.64 34.25
N ALA A 77 -18.07 16.04 35.52
CA ALA A 77 -18.14 17.44 35.95
C ALA A 77 -16.79 18.08 36.35
N THR A 78 -15.70 17.32 36.52
CA THR A 78 -14.36 17.84 36.87
C THR A 78 -13.45 18.08 35.66
N LEU A 79 -13.95 17.86 34.44
CA LEU A 79 -13.18 17.93 33.19
C LEU A 79 -12.54 19.30 32.88
N ALA A 80 -12.99 20.38 33.53
CA ALA A 80 -12.41 21.71 33.29
C ALA A 80 -10.98 21.89 33.82
N SER A 81 -10.52 21.06 34.78
CA SER A 81 -9.20 21.21 35.40
C SER A 81 -8.33 19.96 35.40
N VAL A 82 -8.72 18.89 34.70
CA VAL A 82 -7.90 17.68 34.60
C VAL A 82 -6.64 18.01 33.82
N ALA A 83 -5.52 18.17 34.54
CA ALA A 83 -4.21 18.36 33.93
C ALA A 83 -3.99 17.26 32.89
N PRO A 84 -3.52 17.59 31.68
CA PRO A 84 -3.42 16.59 30.63
C PRO A 84 -2.42 15.50 31.07
N VAL A 85 -2.79 14.25 30.83
CA VAL A 85 -2.02 13.05 31.17
C VAL A 85 -1.62 12.33 29.87
N PHE A 86 -0.45 11.69 29.86
CA PHE A 86 -0.03 10.70 28.87
C PHE A 86 -0.23 9.30 29.44
N THR A 87 -0.80 8.40 28.65
CA THR A 87 -0.67 6.95 28.91
C THR A 87 0.66 6.50 28.32
N VAL A 88 1.54 5.95 29.16
CA VAL A 88 2.91 5.57 28.80
C VAL A 88 3.05 4.07 28.93
N THR A 89 3.49 3.41 27.86
CA THR A 89 3.89 2.01 27.88
C THR A 89 5.38 1.92 27.68
N LYS A 90 6.07 1.48 28.74
CA LYS A 90 7.52 1.35 28.81
C LYS A 90 7.93 -0.10 28.58
N PHE A 91 8.86 -0.28 27.65
CA PHE A 91 9.53 -1.53 27.34
C PHE A 91 10.98 -1.44 27.77
N ASP A 92 11.45 -2.37 28.59
CA ASP A 92 12.87 -2.44 28.98
C ASP A 92 13.71 -3.24 27.97
N LYS A 93 15.01 -3.33 28.22
CA LYS A 93 15.98 -4.12 27.44
C LYS A 93 15.65 -5.62 27.37
N GLN A 94 14.93 -6.14 28.36
CA GLN A 94 14.56 -7.56 28.46
C GLN A 94 13.19 -7.85 27.82
N GLY A 95 12.50 -6.82 27.32
CA GLY A 95 11.17 -6.93 26.73
C GLY A 95 10.03 -6.90 27.76
N ASN A 96 10.31 -6.63 29.04
CA ASN A 96 9.23 -6.47 30.02
C ASN A 96 8.46 -5.18 29.76
N VAL A 97 7.14 -5.27 29.85
CA VAL A 97 6.22 -4.19 29.52
C VAL A 97 5.57 -3.66 30.80
N THR A 98 5.64 -2.35 31.01
CA THR A 98 4.97 -1.66 32.12
C THR A 98 4.13 -0.52 31.57
N SER A 99 2.86 -0.43 31.98
CA SER A 99 1.96 0.64 31.56
C SER A 99 1.60 1.50 32.75
N PHE A 100 1.71 2.82 32.60
CA PHE A 100 1.37 3.79 33.65
C PHE A 100 0.88 5.10 33.05
N GLU A 101 0.17 5.89 33.85
CA GLU A 101 -0.28 7.23 33.49
C GLU A 101 0.62 8.28 34.13
N ARG A 102 0.99 9.31 33.37
CA ARG A 102 1.89 10.38 33.83
C ARG A 102 1.43 11.75 33.33
N LYS A 103 1.43 12.78 34.18
CA LYS A 103 1.07 14.14 33.73
C LYS A 103 2.04 14.61 32.65
N LYS A 104 1.54 15.31 31.63
CA LYS A 104 2.39 15.76 30.51
C LYS A 104 3.56 16.63 30.98
N THR A 105 3.30 17.56 31.90
CA THR A 105 4.34 18.45 32.47
C THR A 105 5.44 17.68 33.21
N GLU A 106 5.07 16.66 33.98
CA GLU A 106 6.00 15.82 34.72
C GLU A 106 6.82 14.95 33.77
N LEU A 107 6.19 14.40 32.73
CA LEU A 107 6.88 13.60 31.72
C LEU A 107 7.88 14.44 30.91
N TYR A 108 7.51 15.66 30.51
CA TYR A 108 8.44 16.57 29.84
C TYR A 108 9.67 16.88 30.70
N GLN A 109 9.46 17.12 32.00
CA GLN A 109 10.57 17.40 32.92
C GLN A 109 11.46 16.18 33.15
N GLU A 110 10.87 15.01 33.37
CA GLU A 110 11.59 13.74 33.56
C GLU A 110 12.39 13.35 32.32
N LEU A 111 11.83 13.60 31.14
CA LEU A 111 12.50 13.31 29.88
C LEU A 111 13.41 14.44 29.39
N GLY A 112 13.41 15.61 30.05
CA GLY A 112 14.10 16.81 29.58
C GLY A 112 13.58 17.33 28.23
N LEU A 113 12.34 17.00 27.86
CA LEU A 113 11.76 17.35 26.57
C LEU A 113 11.00 18.67 26.64
N GLN A 114 10.88 19.34 25.50
CA GLN A 114 10.00 20.50 25.35
C GLN A 114 8.59 20.04 24.97
N ALA A 115 7.59 20.84 25.33
CA ALA A 115 6.19 20.54 25.02
C ALA A 115 5.92 20.38 23.50
N ARG A 116 6.75 20.98 22.64
CA ARG A 116 6.66 20.82 21.18
C ARG A 116 7.10 19.44 20.70
N ASP A 117 8.01 18.78 21.41
CA ASP A 117 8.63 17.54 20.95
C ASP A 117 7.64 16.37 20.90
N LEU A 118 6.64 16.37 21.80
CA LEU A 118 5.58 15.34 21.85
C LEU A 118 4.23 15.85 21.34
N ARG A 119 4.18 16.88 20.50
CA ARG A 119 2.92 17.37 19.90
C ARG A 119 2.55 16.57 18.63
N PHE A 120 1.26 16.30 18.38
CA PHE A 120 0.77 15.64 17.15
C PHE A 120 0.69 16.64 15.98
N GLN A 121 1.82 17.20 15.58
CA GLN A 121 1.89 18.11 14.41
C GLN A 121 2.72 17.53 13.26
N HIS A 122 3.71 16.70 13.57
CA HIS A 122 4.60 16.10 12.59
C HIS A 122 4.07 14.74 12.16
N VAL A 123 4.04 14.51 10.85
CA VAL A 123 3.59 13.24 10.24
C VAL A 123 4.64 12.17 10.47
N MET A 124 5.88 12.46 10.11
CA MET A 124 7.06 11.62 10.35
C MET A 124 8.21 12.50 10.80
N SER A 125 8.97 12.06 11.80
CA SER A 125 10.28 12.66 12.10
C SER A 125 11.00 11.83 13.15
N ILE A 126 12.32 11.79 13.04
CA ILE A 126 13.22 11.21 14.03
C ILE A 126 14.12 12.34 14.49
N THR A 127 14.11 12.65 15.78
CA THR A 127 14.90 13.76 16.34
C THR A 127 15.52 13.34 17.66
N VAL A 128 16.77 13.73 17.90
CA VAL A 128 17.45 13.46 19.16
C VAL A 128 17.40 14.68 20.06
N ARG A 129 17.15 14.47 21.36
CA ARG A 129 17.21 15.52 22.37
C ARG A 129 17.59 14.94 23.73
N ASN A 130 18.55 15.56 24.40
CA ASN A 130 18.98 15.20 25.75
C ASN A 130 19.31 13.70 25.91
N ASN A 131 20.05 13.16 24.94
CA ASN A 131 20.43 11.75 24.86
C ASN A 131 19.24 10.78 24.78
N ARG A 132 18.14 11.21 24.16
CA ARG A 132 16.95 10.41 23.89
C ARG A 132 16.52 10.63 22.45
N ILE A 133 16.05 9.58 21.82
CA ILE A 133 15.56 9.63 20.44
C ILE A 133 14.05 9.72 20.48
N ILE A 134 13.49 10.64 19.73
CA ILE A 134 12.05 10.89 19.64
C ILE A 134 11.64 10.55 18.22
N MET A 135 10.88 9.46 18.07
CA MET A 135 10.32 9.03 16.80
C MET A 135 8.82 9.30 16.79
N ARG A 136 8.38 10.07 15.79
CA ARG A 136 6.97 10.43 15.58
C ARG A 136 6.52 9.82 14.26
N MET A 137 5.48 9.00 14.29
CA MET A 137 4.97 8.26 13.13
C MET A 137 3.42 8.29 13.13
N GLU A 138 2.84 9.34 12.57
CA GLU A 138 1.39 9.61 12.41
C GLU A 138 0.57 9.49 13.72
N TYR A 139 0.28 8.26 14.16
CA TYR A 139 -0.45 7.93 15.38
C TYR A 139 0.42 7.30 16.49
N LEU A 140 1.70 7.06 16.25
CA LEU A 140 2.65 6.48 17.18
C LEU A 140 3.71 7.51 17.59
N LYS A 141 3.93 7.63 18.90
CA LYS A 141 5.02 8.42 19.47
C LYS A 141 5.87 7.53 20.33
N ALA A 142 7.14 7.44 19.99
CA ALA A 142 8.14 6.67 20.69
C ALA A 142 9.23 7.61 21.22
N VAL A 143 9.62 7.40 22.48
CA VAL A 143 10.83 7.98 23.05
C VAL A 143 11.75 6.83 23.44
N ILE A 144 12.88 6.74 22.75
CA ILE A 144 13.91 5.75 23.01
C ILE A 144 14.94 6.36 23.94
N THR A 145 15.24 5.64 25.00
CA THR A 145 16.36 5.89 25.90
C THR A 145 17.32 4.71 25.80
N PRO A 146 18.58 4.84 26.26
CA PRO A 146 19.54 3.74 26.25
C PRO A 146 19.07 2.48 27.00
N GLU A 147 18.11 2.61 27.92
CA GLU A 147 17.62 1.52 28.79
C GLU A 147 16.20 1.04 28.47
N CYS A 148 15.40 1.86 27.80
CA CYS A 148 13.99 1.55 27.57
C CYS A 148 13.37 2.35 26.41
N LEU A 149 12.33 1.79 25.82
CA LEU A 149 11.47 2.41 24.82
C LEU A 149 10.13 2.80 25.46
N LEU A 150 9.72 4.05 25.31
CA LEU A 150 8.45 4.58 25.82
C LEU A 150 7.52 4.86 24.65
N ILE A 151 6.36 4.19 24.60
CA ILE A 151 5.32 4.45 23.62
C ILE A 151 4.20 5.24 24.30
N LEU A 152 3.79 6.36 23.68
CA LEU A 152 2.91 7.35 24.28
C LEU A 152 1.55 7.41 23.58
N ASP A 153 0.47 7.44 24.36
CA ASP A 153 -0.92 7.69 23.91
C ASP A 153 -1.36 6.87 22.69
N TYR A 154 -0.90 5.62 22.53
CA TYR A 154 -1.44 4.76 21.48
C TYR A 154 -2.90 4.42 21.84
N ARG A 155 -3.85 4.86 21.00
CA ARG A 155 -5.29 4.59 21.18
C ARG A 155 -5.86 3.63 20.14
N ASN A 156 -5.03 3.20 19.21
CA ASN A 156 -5.46 2.36 18.11
C ASN A 156 -5.34 0.88 18.50
N LEU A 157 -6.47 0.19 18.59
CA LEU A 157 -6.56 -1.24 18.93
C LEU A 157 -5.74 -2.11 17.95
N ASN A 158 -5.58 -1.68 16.70
CA ASN A 158 -4.77 -2.39 15.73
C ASN A 158 -3.27 -2.41 16.11
N LEU A 159 -2.81 -1.46 16.92
CA LEU A 159 -1.45 -1.41 17.43
C LEU A 159 -1.22 -2.39 18.59
N GLU A 160 -2.24 -2.69 19.40
CA GLU A 160 -2.08 -3.52 20.60
C GLU A 160 -1.52 -4.90 20.26
N GLN A 161 -1.96 -5.48 19.14
CA GLN A 161 -1.47 -6.78 18.70
C GLN A 161 0.05 -6.76 18.44
N TRP A 162 0.54 -5.77 17.69
CA TRP A 162 1.97 -5.65 17.42
C TRP A 162 2.74 -5.26 18.70
N LEU A 163 2.22 -4.28 19.44
CA LEU A 163 2.84 -3.68 20.62
C LEU A 163 3.10 -4.68 21.76
N PHE A 164 2.18 -5.60 22.00
CA PHE A 164 2.29 -6.54 23.13
C PHE A 164 2.72 -7.95 22.72
N ARG A 165 2.65 -8.29 21.42
CA ARG A 165 3.01 -9.64 20.94
C ARG A 165 4.33 -9.68 20.20
N GLU A 166 4.59 -8.72 19.33
CA GLU A 166 5.75 -8.73 18.44
C GLU A 166 6.89 -7.88 19.00
N LEU A 167 6.59 -6.66 19.45
CA LEU A 167 7.60 -5.73 19.95
C LEU A 167 8.42 -6.27 21.14
N PRO A 168 7.83 -6.90 22.19
CA PRO A 168 8.61 -7.44 23.31
C PRO A 168 9.65 -8.48 22.86
N SER A 169 9.26 -9.36 21.94
CA SER A 169 10.15 -10.40 21.40
C SER A 169 11.28 -9.81 20.56
N GLN A 170 11.01 -8.73 19.81
CA GLN A 170 12.03 -8.02 19.02
C GLN A 170 13.04 -7.30 19.93
N LEU A 171 12.58 -6.74 21.06
CA LEU A 171 13.44 -5.99 21.99
C LEU A 171 14.29 -6.89 22.89
N SER A 172 13.74 -8.02 23.37
CA SER A 172 14.46 -9.00 24.21
C SER A 172 15.57 -9.73 23.45
N GLY A 173 15.54 -9.69 22.12
CA GLY A 173 16.50 -10.35 21.25
C GLY A 173 16.21 -11.81 20.93
N GLU A 174 15.08 -12.33 21.39
CA GLU A 174 14.53 -13.58 20.86
C GLU A 174 14.04 -13.41 19.41
N GLY A 175 13.79 -12.17 19.00
CA GLY A 175 13.49 -11.79 17.63
C GLY A 175 14.71 -11.85 16.71
N GLN A 176 14.47 -12.16 15.43
CA GLN A 176 15.50 -12.26 14.38
C GLN A 176 16.04 -10.89 13.90
N LEU A 177 16.11 -9.90 14.78
CA LEU A 177 16.69 -8.60 14.43
C LEU A 177 18.20 -8.74 14.29
N VAL A 178 18.74 -8.23 13.19
CA VAL A 178 20.19 -8.33 12.89
C VAL A 178 21.00 -7.53 13.90
N THR A 179 20.39 -6.50 14.50
CA THR A 179 21.03 -5.59 15.46
C THR A 179 21.07 -6.11 16.89
N TYR A 180 20.73 -7.38 17.16
CA TYR A 180 20.81 -7.94 18.51
C TYR A 180 22.12 -7.66 19.27
N PRO A 181 23.34 -7.81 18.68
CA PRO A 181 24.58 -7.55 19.40
C PRO A 181 24.85 -6.06 19.64
N LEU A 182 24.06 -5.16 19.02
CA LEU A 182 24.22 -3.72 19.13
C LEU A 182 23.48 -3.15 20.35
N PRO A 183 23.78 -1.90 20.75
CA PRO A 183 23.06 -1.20 21.80
C PRO A 183 21.53 -1.15 21.61
N PHE A 184 20.80 -0.93 22.69
CA PHE A 184 19.33 -1.06 22.72
C PHE A 184 18.63 -0.11 21.73
N GLU A 185 19.19 1.07 21.48
CA GLU A 185 18.64 2.02 20.52
C GLU A 185 18.53 1.46 19.10
N PHE A 186 19.48 0.62 18.67
CA PHE A 186 19.45 -0.02 17.34
C PHE A 186 18.25 -0.96 17.23
N ARG A 187 18.04 -1.83 18.23
CA ARG A 187 16.88 -2.73 18.28
C ARG A 187 15.56 -1.96 18.32
N ALA A 188 15.51 -0.87 19.09
CA ALA A 188 14.30 -0.06 19.22
C ALA A 188 13.96 0.69 17.91
N ILE A 189 14.96 1.29 17.25
CA ILE A 189 14.79 1.93 15.94
C ILE A 189 14.40 0.89 14.89
N GLU A 190 15.13 -0.23 14.79
CA GLU A 190 14.85 -1.30 13.84
C GLU A 190 13.41 -1.82 14.00
N ALA A 191 12.97 -2.10 15.22
CA ALA A 191 11.60 -2.54 15.48
C ALA A 191 10.53 -1.52 15.04
N LEU A 192 10.76 -0.22 15.27
CA LEU A 192 9.84 0.85 14.88
C LEU A 192 9.82 1.07 13.36
N LEU A 193 10.98 1.05 12.71
CA LEU A 193 11.09 1.15 11.25
C LEU A 193 10.47 -0.06 10.57
N GLN A 194 10.71 -1.27 11.10
CA GLN A 194 10.10 -2.50 10.62
C GLN A 194 8.58 -2.44 10.72
N TYR A 195 8.05 -1.95 11.85
CA TYR A 195 6.62 -1.74 12.02
C TYR A 195 6.05 -0.79 10.97
N TRP A 196 6.74 0.32 10.71
CA TRP A 196 6.28 1.30 9.72
C TRP A 196 6.32 0.75 8.30
N ILE A 197 7.41 0.09 7.90
CA ILE A 197 7.51 -0.59 6.60
C ILE A 197 6.42 -1.65 6.45
N ASN A 198 6.19 -2.49 7.46
CA ASN A 198 5.12 -3.49 7.43
C ASN A 198 3.73 -2.84 7.29
N THR A 199 3.52 -1.67 7.90
CA THR A 199 2.26 -0.92 7.78
C THR A 199 2.07 -0.39 6.37
N LEU A 200 3.10 0.23 5.77
CA LEU A 200 3.07 0.72 4.39
C LEU A 200 2.90 -0.42 3.38
N GLN A 201 3.63 -1.52 3.56
CA GLN A 201 3.52 -2.72 2.76
C GLN A 201 2.13 -3.36 2.89
N GLY A 202 1.57 -3.40 4.11
CA GLY A 202 0.22 -3.86 4.37
C GLY A 202 -0.81 -3.04 3.59
N LYS A 203 -0.76 -1.70 3.67
CA LYS A 203 -1.61 -0.79 2.88
C LYS A 203 -1.49 -1.08 1.37
N LEU A 204 -0.27 -1.23 0.85
CA LEU A 204 -0.03 -1.54 -0.57
C LEU A 204 -0.62 -2.90 -0.97
N SER A 205 -0.40 -3.93 -0.15
CA SER A 205 -0.86 -5.30 -0.43
C SER A 205 -2.38 -5.44 -0.46
N ILE A 206 -3.10 -4.54 0.20
CA ILE A 206 -4.57 -4.46 0.16
C ILE A 206 -5.03 -3.68 -1.08
N LEU A 207 -4.39 -2.54 -1.37
CA LEU A 207 -4.78 -1.67 -2.49
C LEU A 207 -4.48 -2.31 -3.85
N GLN A 208 -3.35 -3.00 -3.99
CA GLN A 208 -2.91 -3.59 -5.25
C GLN A 208 -3.96 -4.55 -5.87
N PRO A 209 -4.44 -5.61 -5.19
CA PRO A 209 -5.43 -6.50 -5.78
C PRO A 209 -6.78 -5.80 -6.03
N LEU A 210 -7.22 -4.89 -5.16
CA LEU A 210 -8.47 -4.14 -5.33
C LEU A 210 -8.44 -3.25 -6.57
N ILE A 211 -7.31 -2.57 -6.82
CA ILE A 211 -7.12 -1.76 -8.02
C ILE A 211 -7.08 -2.65 -9.25
N LEU A 212 -6.32 -3.75 -9.23
CA LEU A 212 -6.24 -4.65 -10.38
C LEU A 212 -7.60 -5.26 -10.75
N GLU A 213 -8.39 -5.69 -9.76
CA GLU A 213 -9.73 -6.24 -9.98
C GLU A 213 -10.69 -5.18 -10.56
N THR A 214 -10.67 -3.96 -10.02
CA THR A 214 -11.51 -2.87 -10.52
C THR A 214 -11.12 -2.43 -11.93
N LEU A 215 -9.82 -2.42 -12.24
CA LEU A 215 -9.31 -2.12 -13.58
C LEU A 215 -9.72 -3.18 -14.59
N ASP A 216 -9.54 -4.48 -14.29
CA ASP A 216 -9.95 -5.57 -15.20
C ASP A 216 -11.45 -5.47 -15.52
N ALA A 217 -12.26 -5.19 -14.50
CA ALA A 217 -13.70 -5.05 -14.62
C ALA A 217 -14.18 -3.77 -15.34
N LEU A 218 -13.31 -2.76 -15.51
CA LEU A 218 -13.58 -1.49 -16.21
C LEU A 218 -13.02 -1.46 -17.63
N VAL A 219 -11.87 -2.11 -17.84
CA VAL A 219 -11.19 -2.19 -19.13
C VAL A 219 -11.87 -3.21 -20.04
N ASP A 220 -12.65 -4.14 -19.49
CA ASP A 220 -13.35 -5.18 -20.24
C ASP A 220 -14.18 -4.59 -21.42
N PRO A 221 -13.75 -4.80 -22.68
CA PRO A 221 -14.30 -4.11 -23.84
C PRO A 221 -15.75 -4.53 -24.16
N LYS A 222 -16.23 -5.61 -23.54
CA LYS A 222 -17.60 -6.12 -23.72
C LYS A 222 -18.63 -5.24 -23.02
N HIS A 223 -18.23 -4.44 -22.03
CA HIS A 223 -19.14 -3.55 -21.33
C HIS A 223 -19.36 -2.29 -22.15
N SER A 224 -20.47 -2.23 -22.89
CA SER A 224 -20.89 -1.08 -23.69
C SER A 224 -21.12 0.20 -22.86
N SER A 225 -21.24 0.07 -21.55
CA SER A 225 -21.39 1.15 -20.60
C SER A 225 -20.38 0.98 -19.48
N VAL A 226 -19.50 1.97 -19.31
CA VAL A 226 -18.61 2.07 -18.16
C VAL A 226 -19.45 2.09 -16.88
N ASP A 227 -19.18 1.14 -15.99
CA ASP A 227 -19.87 1.06 -14.71
C ASP A 227 -19.45 2.23 -13.81
N ARG A 228 -20.37 3.16 -13.60
CA ARG A 228 -20.17 4.36 -12.78
C ARG A 228 -19.78 4.02 -11.34
N SER A 229 -20.27 2.89 -10.81
CA SER A 229 -19.97 2.47 -9.43
C SER A 229 -18.51 2.04 -9.29
N LYS A 230 -18.02 1.19 -10.20
CA LYS A 230 -16.61 0.76 -10.25
C LYS A 230 -15.66 1.91 -10.51
N LEU A 231 -16.04 2.87 -11.35
CA LEU A 231 -15.24 4.08 -11.55
C LEU A 231 -15.06 4.87 -10.24
N HIS A 232 -16.11 4.98 -9.42
CA HIS A 232 -16.00 5.63 -8.12
C HIS A 232 -15.07 4.88 -7.16
N ILE A 233 -15.13 3.55 -7.16
CA ILE A 233 -14.22 2.70 -6.37
C ILE A 233 -12.78 2.89 -6.84
N LEU A 234 -12.52 2.90 -8.15
CA LEU A 234 -11.19 3.16 -8.69
C LEU A 234 -10.67 4.54 -8.29
N LEU A 235 -11.51 5.58 -8.36
CA LEU A 235 -11.14 6.93 -7.90
C LEU A 235 -10.82 6.97 -6.40
N GLN A 236 -11.60 6.25 -5.58
CA GLN A 236 -11.33 6.15 -4.15
C GLN A 236 -10.02 5.43 -3.87
N ASN A 237 -9.77 4.29 -4.53
CA ASN A 237 -8.53 3.54 -4.39
C ASN A 237 -7.33 4.33 -4.93
N GLY A 238 -7.50 5.11 -6.00
CA GLY A 238 -6.47 6.01 -6.54
C GLY A 238 -6.11 7.13 -5.57
N LYS A 239 -7.09 7.67 -4.83
CA LYS A 239 -6.83 8.61 -3.73
C LYS A 239 -6.03 7.94 -2.61
N SER A 240 -6.45 6.76 -2.15
CA SER A 240 -5.73 6.01 -1.11
C SER A 240 -4.32 5.64 -1.52
N LEU A 241 -4.09 5.31 -2.80
CA LEU A 241 -2.75 5.08 -3.34
C LEU A 241 -1.90 6.36 -3.33
N SER A 242 -2.48 7.50 -3.67
CA SER A 242 -1.78 8.79 -3.63
C SER A 242 -1.40 9.21 -2.20
N GLU A 243 -2.25 8.90 -1.23
CA GLU A 243 -1.96 9.07 0.20
C GLU A 243 -0.80 8.17 0.64
N LEU A 244 -0.84 6.89 0.26
CA LEU A 244 0.25 5.95 0.51
C LEU A 244 1.58 6.38 -0.14
N GLU A 245 1.55 6.84 -1.40
CA GLU A 245 2.73 7.40 -2.08
C GLU A 245 3.32 8.58 -1.30
N THR A 246 2.47 9.43 -0.73
CA THR A 246 2.87 10.58 0.08
C THR A 246 3.48 10.13 1.42
N ASP A 247 2.87 9.15 2.10
CA ASP A 247 3.39 8.56 3.34
C ASP A 247 4.78 7.96 3.14
N ILE A 248 4.96 7.16 2.07
CA ILE A 248 6.26 6.56 1.72
C ILE A 248 7.29 7.65 1.42
N LYS A 249 6.89 8.69 0.66
CA LYS A 249 7.77 9.80 0.33
C LYS A 249 8.25 10.54 1.58
N ILE A 250 7.34 10.92 2.47
CA ILE A 250 7.65 11.62 3.72
C ILE A 250 8.58 10.76 4.60
N PHE A 251 8.34 9.45 4.67
CA PHE A 251 9.23 8.53 5.38
C PHE A 251 10.63 8.51 4.78
N LYS A 252 10.75 8.36 3.46
CA LYS A 252 12.04 8.40 2.76
C LYS A 252 12.79 9.70 2.98
N GLU A 253 12.12 10.84 2.86
CA GLU A 253 12.72 12.16 3.09
C GLU A 253 13.23 12.28 4.53
N SER A 254 12.44 11.85 5.53
CA SER A 254 12.89 11.88 6.93
C SER A 254 14.10 10.99 7.22
N ILE A 255 14.28 9.88 6.50
CA ILE A 255 15.46 9.02 6.65
C ILE A 255 16.67 9.63 5.92
N LEU A 256 16.46 10.19 4.72
CA LEU A 256 17.51 10.88 3.96
C LEU A 256 18.07 12.09 4.71
N GLU A 257 17.22 12.88 5.37
CA GLU A 257 17.66 14.01 6.20
C GLU A 257 18.68 13.58 7.26
N ILE A 258 18.53 12.38 7.84
CA ILE A 258 19.46 11.83 8.84
C ILE A 258 20.71 11.28 8.17
N LEU A 259 20.56 10.53 7.07
CA LEU A 259 21.67 9.92 6.34
C LEU A 259 22.60 10.98 5.72
N ASP A 260 22.06 12.14 5.32
CA ASP A 260 22.86 13.24 4.74
C ASP A 260 23.63 14.03 5.82
N GLU A 261 23.27 13.93 7.10
CA GLU A 261 23.89 14.65 8.21
C GLU A 261 24.59 13.69 9.21
N GLU A 262 25.91 13.51 9.07
CA GLU A 262 26.73 12.65 9.95
C GLU A 262 26.59 13.01 11.45
N GLU A 263 26.38 14.29 11.77
CA GLU A 263 26.14 14.74 13.15
C GLU A 263 24.86 14.13 13.75
N LEU A 264 23.76 14.05 12.97
CA LEU A 264 22.50 13.45 13.43
C LEU A 264 22.65 11.95 13.65
N LEU A 265 23.44 11.29 12.81
CA LEU A 265 23.73 9.86 12.92
C LEU A 265 24.51 9.55 14.20
N GLU A 266 25.51 10.37 14.53
CA GLU A 266 26.23 10.26 15.80
C GLU A 266 25.32 10.53 17.02
N GLU A 267 24.40 11.49 16.92
CA GLU A 267 23.43 11.79 17.97
C GLU A 267 22.46 10.62 18.23
N LEU A 268 22.09 9.85 17.21
CA LEU A 268 21.23 8.67 17.36
C LEU A 268 21.90 7.55 18.18
N CYS A 269 23.24 7.49 18.22
CA CYS A 269 24.00 6.53 19.00
C CYS A 269 24.03 6.94 20.49
N VAL A 270 22.87 6.97 21.15
CA VAL A 270 22.70 7.50 22.52
C VAL A 270 23.53 6.75 23.58
N SER A 271 23.86 5.49 23.36
CA SER A 271 24.74 4.73 24.26
C SER A 271 26.18 5.28 24.29
N LYS A 272 26.68 5.82 23.17
CA LYS A 272 28.00 6.48 23.06
C LYS A 272 28.12 7.67 24.01
N TRP A 273 27.02 8.40 24.21
CA TRP A 273 26.97 9.63 25.00
C TRP A 273 26.60 9.41 26.46
N SER A 274 26.03 8.24 26.80
CA SER A 274 25.66 7.89 28.17
C SER A 274 26.87 7.53 29.03
N ASP A 275 27.78 6.71 28.51
CA ASP A 275 29.02 6.34 29.19
C ASP A 275 30.16 6.17 28.16
N PRO A 276 30.85 7.26 27.80
CA PRO A 276 31.92 7.21 26.81
C PRO A 276 33.03 6.22 27.17
N GLN A 277 33.32 6.01 28.46
CA GLN A 277 34.43 5.14 28.89
C GLN A 277 34.09 3.65 28.81
N VAL A 278 32.86 3.28 29.16
CA VAL A 278 32.38 1.90 28.99
C VAL A 278 32.16 1.61 27.51
N PHE A 279 31.72 2.61 26.75
CA PHE A 279 31.48 2.49 25.32
C PHE A 279 32.77 2.32 24.51
N GLU A 280 33.81 3.12 24.76
CA GLU A 280 35.11 2.99 24.06
C GLU A 280 35.75 1.62 24.28
N LYS A 281 35.54 1.02 25.46
CA LYS A 281 36.02 -0.34 25.76
C LYS A 281 35.18 -1.44 25.09
N SER A 282 33.88 -1.23 24.95
CA SER A 282 32.95 -2.22 24.38
C SER A 282 32.93 -2.19 22.85
N SER A 283 33.16 -1.01 22.26
CA SER A 283 33.08 -0.74 20.82
C SER A 283 34.34 -1.14 20.04
N ALA A 284 35.15 -2.08 20.54
CA ALA A 284 36.52 -2.42 20.13
C ALA A 284 36.72 -2.80 18.63
N GLY A 285 36.39 -1.89 17.71
CA GLY A 285 36.46 -2.01 16.26
C GLY A 285 35.18 -1.67 15.50
N ILE A 286 34.02 -1.51 16.15
CA ILE A 286 32.73 -1.26 15.46
C ILE A 286 32.38 0.23 15.55
N ASP A 287 32.37 0.90 14.39
CA ASP A 287 31.83 2.25 14.29
C ASP A 287 30.30 2.18 14.31
N HIS A 288 29.72 2.60 15.43
CA HIS A 288 28.28 2.55 15.63
C HIS A 288 27.54 3.53 14.72
N ALA A 289 28.19 4.61 14.29
CA ALA A 289 27.60 5.51 13.32
C ALA A 289 27.46 4.77 11.98
N GLU A 290 28.52 4.10 11.48
CA GLU A 290 28.47 3.31 10.25
C GLU A 290 27.39 2.20 10.30
N GLU A 291 27.25 1.49 11.44
CA GLU A 291 26.19 0.49 11.61
C GLU A 291 24.78 1.11 11.62
N MET A 292 24.63 2.31 12.19
CA MET A 292 23.36 3.04 12.18
C MET A 292 23.02 3.50 10.75
N GLU A 293 24.02 3.94 9.99
CA GLU A 293 23.88 4.32 8.59
C GLU A 293 23.36 3.14 7.79
N LEU A 294 24.03 1.98 7.91
CA LEU A 294 23.66 0.76 7.20
C LEU A 294 22.23 0.30 7.54
N LEU A 295 21.84 0.39 8.81
CA LEU A 295 20.48 0.09 9.26
C LEU A 295 19.47 1.01 8.56
N LEU A 296 19.69 2.32 8.62
CA LEU A 296 18.79 3.31 8.03
C LEU A 296 18.75 3.21 6.50
N GLU A 297 19.89 2.98 5.84
CA GLU A 297 19.99 2.74 4.40
C GLU A 297 19.18 1.52 3.96
N ASN A 298 19.23 0.43 4.72
CA ASN A 298 18.44 -0.76 4.40
C ASN A 298 16.93 -0.46 4.46
N TYR A 299 16.46 0.23 5.49
CA TYR A 299 15.04 0.64 5.58
C TYR A 299 14.64 1.69 4.54
N TYR A 300 15.56 2.58 4.17
CA TYR A 300 15.37 3.50 3.05
C TYR A 300 15.18 2.74 1.73
N ARG A 301 16.02 1.73 1.47
CA ARG A 301 15.91 0.88 0.28
C ARG A 301 14.57 0.11 0.25
N LEU A 302 14.13 -0.44 1.38
CA LEU A 302 12.82 -1.09 1.49
C LEU A 302 11.68 -0.10 1.19
N ALA A 303 11.77 1.14 1.66
CA ALA A 303 10.80 2.17 1.34
C ALA A 303 10.86 2.59 -0.14
N ASP A 304 12.04 2.61 -0.76
CA ASP A 304 12.19 2.86 -2.20
C ASP A 304 11.53 1.76 -3.03
N ASP A 305 11.75 0.49 -2.68
CA ASP A 305 11.09 -0.65 -3.31
C ASP A 305 9.55 -0.52 -3.24
N LEU A 306 9.01 -0.14 -2.07
CA LEU A 306 7.58 0.13 -1.89
C LEU A 306 7.10 1.33 -2.73
N SER A 307 7.91 2.39 -2.82
CA SER A 307 7.61 3.58 -3.63
C SER A 307 7.52 3.23 -5.12
N ASN A 308 8.46 2.41 -5.60
CA ASN A 308 8.50 1.95 -6.99
C ASN A 308 7.29 1.05 -7.31
N ALA A 309 6.93 0.13 -6.41
CA ALA A 309 5.74 -0.70 -6.57
C ALA A 309 4.43 0.12 -6.56
N ALA A 310 4.32 1.13 -5.69
CA ALA A 310 3.18 2.05 -5.68
C ALA A 310 3.11 2.87 -6.99
N ARG A 311 4.26 3.34 -7.47
CA ARG A 311 4.36 4.10 -8.73
C ARG A 311 3.96 3.24 -9.94
N GLU A 312 4.38 1.98 -10.00
CA GLU A 312 3.98 1.06 -11.07
C GLU A 312 2.46 0.89 -11.10
N LEU A 313 1.83 0.70 -9.93
CA LEU A 313 0.39 0.62 -9.82
C LEU A 313 -0.30 1.91 -10.26
N ARG A 314 0.29 3.08 -9.96
CA ARG A 314 -0.22 4.38 -10.41
C ARG A 314 -0.17 4.53 -11.94
N VAL A 315 0.92 4.10 -12.57
CA VAL A 315 1.05 4.09 -14.04
C VAL A 315 -0.01 3.19 -14.65
N LEU A 316 -0.28 2.03 -14.06
CA LEU A 316 -1.31 1.11 -14.55
C LEU A 316 -2.72 1.72 -14.51
N ILE A 317 -3.03 2.49 -13.47
CA ILE A 317 -4.30 3.24 -13.39
C ILE A 317 -4.38 4.27 -14.51
N ASP A 318 -3.31 5.03 -14.77
CA ASP A 318 -3.27 6.08 -15.79
C ASP A 318 -3.41 5.50 -17.22
N ASP A 319 -2.71 4.40 -17.50
CA ASP A 319 -2.83 3.65 -18.74
C ASP A 319 -4.27 3.15 -18.95
N SER A 320 -4.86 2.59 -17.89
CA SER A 320 -6.24 2.10 -17.94
C SER A 320 -7.26 3.23 -18.11
N GLN A 321 -7.04 4.38 -17.47
CA GLN A 321 -7.86 5.57 -17.65
C GLN A 321 -7.83 6.06 -19.10
N SER A 322 -6.65 6.04 -19.72
CA SER A 322 -6.48 6.37 -21.14
C SER A 322 -7.23 5.40 -22.05
N ILE A 323 -7.18 4.09 -21.77
CA ILE A 323 -7.93 3.07 -22.50
C ILE A 323 -9.45 3.29 -22.37
N ILE A 324 -9.94 3.55 -21.17
CA ILE A 324 -11.37 3.83 -20.91
C ILE A 324 -11.82 5.06 -21.70
N PHE A 325 -11.01 6.12 -21.76
CA PHE A 325 -11.33 7.32 -22.53
C PHE A 325 -11.43 7.03 -24.03
N ILE A 326 -10.49 6.27 -24.60
CA ILE A 326 -10.54 5.87 -26.00
C ILE A 326 -11.78 5.01 -26.29
N ASN A 327 -12.11 4.08 -25.40
CA ASN A 327 -13.29 3.23 -25.53
C ASN A 327 -14.59 4.05 -25.53
N LEU A 328 -14.73 5.01 -24.59
CA LEU A 328 -15.89 5.90 -24.54
C LEU A 328 -16.03 6.77 -25.79
N ASP A 329 -14.92 7.29 -26.32
CA ASP A 329 -14.94 8.05 -27.57
C ASP A 329 -15.36 7.18 -28.76
N SER A 330 -14.83 5.96 -28.86
CA SER A 330 -15.26 4.97 -29.86
C SER A 330 -16.77 4.70 -29.79
N HIS A 331 -17.32 4.51 -28.59
CA HIS A 331 -18.77 4.33 -28.41
C HIS A 331 -19.58 5.55 -28.85
N ARG A 332 -19.13 6.77 -28.55
CA ARG A 332 -19.77 8.01 -29.04
C ARG A 332 -19.73 8.08 -30.56
N ASN A 333 -18.61 7.72 -31.17
CA ASN A 333 -18.44 7.69 -32.61
C ASN A 333 -19.38 6.66 -33.28
N VAL A 334 -19.54 5.48 -32.68
CA VAL A 334 -20.50 4.46 -33.14
C VAL A 334 -21.94 4.95 -33.01
N MET A 335 -22.31 5.55 -31.87
CA MET A 335 -23.66 6.09 -31.65
C MET A 335 -24.00 7.21 -32.63
N MET A 336 -23.04 8.12 -32.88
CA MET A 336 -23.18 9.18 -33.89
C MET A 336 -23.39 8.59 -35.28
N ARG A 337 -22.60 7.56 -35.65
CA ARG A 337 -22.77 6.85 -36.92
C ARG A 337 -24.16 6.20 -37.04
N LEU A 338 -24.63 5.52 -35.99
CA LEU A 338 -25.96 4.89 -35.98
C LEU A 338 -27.08 5.92 -36.09
N ASN A 339 -26.95 7.07 -35.43
CA ASN A 339 -27.91 8.18 -35.54
C ASN A 339 -27.94 8.75 -36.98
N LEU A 340 -26.77 9.01 -37.56
CA LEU A 340 -26.66 9.46 -38.95
C LEU A 340 -27.25 8.44 -39.94
N GLN A 341 -27.03 7.15 -39.68
CA GLN A 341 -27.71 6.10 -40.44
C GLN A 341 -29.22 6.25 -40.24
N LEU A 342 -29.80 6.09 -39.05
CA LEU A 342 -31.26 6.17 -38.86
C LEU A 342 -31.92 7.44 -39.46
N THR A 343 -31.29 8.61 -39.32
CA THR A 343 -31.79 9.88 -39.88
C THR A 343 -31.82 9.91 -41.40
N MET A 344 -30.82 9.35 -42.09
CA MET A 344 -30.86 9.15 -43.54
C MET A 344 -32.06 8.28 -43.97
N GLY A 345 -32.59 7.46 -43.04
CA GLY A 345 -33.55 6.39 -43.32
C GLY A 345 -34.94 6.91 -43.17
N THR A 346 -35.16 7.61 -42.06
CA THR A 346 -36.29 8.51 -41.91
C THR A 346 -36.37 9.47 -43.09
N PHE A 347 -35.28 10.13 -43.51
CA PHE A 347 -35.30 11.02 -44.68
C PHE A 347 -35.76 10.30 -45.97
N SER A 348 -35.20 9.10 -46.25
CA SER A 348 -35.60 8.32 -47.43
C SER A 348 -37.06 7.86 -47.36
N LEU A 349 -37.55 7.45 -46.20
CA LEU A 349 -38.93 7.02 -45.99
C LEU A 349 -39.89 8.21 -46.08
N SER A 350 -39.52 9.37 -45.54
CA SER A 350 -40.32 10.59 -45.62
C SER A 350 -40.48 11.07 -47.06
N LEU A 351 -39.42 11.04 -47.88
CA LEU A 351 -39.48 11.49 -49.27
C LEU A 351 -40.49 10.66 -50.10
N PHE A 352 -40.47 9.34 -49.98
CA PHE A 352 -41.44 8.48 -50.68
C PHE A 352 -42.79 8.43 -49.97
N GLY A 353 -42.82 8.56 -48.65
CA GLY A 353 -44.05 8.71 -47.88
C GLY A 353 -44.89 9.89 -48.35
N LEU A 354 -44.26 11.02 -48.69
CA LEU A 354 -44.94 12.16 -49.30
C LEU A 354 -45.62 11.83 -50.64
N MET A 355 -45.00 10.99 -51.48
CA MET A 355 -45.63 10.52 -52.71
C MET A 355 -46.88 9.67 -52.41
N GLY A 356 -46.81 8.80 -51.40
CA GLY A 356 -47.97 8.02 -50.95
C GLY A 356 -49.09 8.90 -50.38
N VAL A 357 -48.74 9.93 -49.60
CA VAL A 357 -49.69 10.92 -49.10
C VAL A 357 -50.37 11.66 -50.25
N ALA A 358 -49.61 12.08 -51.27
CA ALA A 358 -50.17 12.80 -52.43
C ALA A 358 -51.19 11.97 -53.21
N PHE A 359 -50.93 10.67 -53.44
CA PHE A 359 -51.92 9.76 -54.05
C PHE A 359 -53.10 9.45 -53.11
N GLY A 360 -52.88 9.47 -51.79
CA GLY A 360 -53.94 9.31 -50.79
C GLY A 360 -54.84 10.54 -50.62
N MET A 361 -54.48 11.71 -51.16
CA MET A 361 -55.26 12.95 -51.07
C MET A 361 -56.49 12.95 -52.02
N ASN A 362 -57.28 11.87 -52.08
CA ASN A 362 -58.55 11.74 -52.81
C ASN A 362 -58.62 12.54 -54.14
N LEU A 363 -57.54 12.52 -54.90
CA LEU A 363 -57.50 13.07 -56.25
C LEU A 363 -58.09 11.98 -57.13
N GLU A 364 -59.01 12.34 -58.02
CA GLU A 364 -59.57 11.44 -59.04
C GLU A 364 -58.42 10.99 -59.97
N SER A 365 -57.66 10.00 -59.54
CA SER A 365 -56.66 9.33 -60.33
C SER A 365 -57.36 8.13 -60.92
N SER A 366 -57.66 8.16 -62.22
CA SER A 366 -58.25 7.04 -62.98
C SER A 366 -57.32 5.82 -63.09
N LEU A 367 -56.47 5.61 -62.09
CA LEU A 367 -55.50 4.53 -61.93
C LEU A 367 -55.98 3.46 -60.93
N GLU A 368 -57.14 3.65 -60.27
CA GLU A 368 -57.70 2.67 -59.33
C GLU A 368 -58.36 1.46 -59.98
N GLU A 369 -58.74 1.51 -61.26
CA GLU A 369 -59.44 0.39 -61.94
C GLU A 369 -58.68 -0.95 -61.88
N ASP A 370 -57.34 -0.92 -61.78
CA ASP A 370 -56.50 -2.11 -61.78
C ASP A 370 -55.83 -2.35 -60.41
N HIS A 371 -56.22 -3.43 -59.74
CA HIS A 371 -55.58 -3.92 -58.50
C HIS A 371 -54.05 -4.11 -58.63
N ARG A 372 -53.56 -4.32 -59.87
CA ARG A 372 -52.13 -4.47 -60.18
C ARG A 372 -51.36 -3.14 -60.08
N ILE A 373 -51.98 -2.00 -60.38
CA ILE A 373 -51.33 -0.69 -60.38
C ILE A 373 -51.02 -0.26 -58.94
N PHE A 374 -51.94 -0.51 -58.01
CA PHE A 374 -51.71 -0.24 -56.59
C PHE A 374 -50.46 -0.94 -56.03
N TRP A 375 -50.33 -2.26 -56.29
CA TRP A 375 -49.14 -3.03 -55.89
C TRP A 375 -47.87 -2.56 -56.60
N LEU A 376 -47.98 -2.10 -57.86
CA LEU A 376 -46.86 -1.57 -58.63
C LEU A 376 -46.34 -0.24 -58.06
N ILE A 377 -47.23 0.73 -57.78
CA ILE A 377 -46.86 2.02 -57.19
C ILE A 377 -46.26 1.80 -55.79
N THR A 378 -46.90 0.97 -54.97
CA THR A 378 -46.40 0.60 -53.64
C THR A 378 -45.02 -0.06 -53.73
N GLY A 379 -44.83 -0.97 -54.68
CA GLY A 379 -43.54 -1.60 -54.97
C GLY A 379 -42.47 -0.59 -55.38
N ILE A 380 -42.79 0.35 -56.28
CA ILE A 380 -41.86 1.41 -56.72
C ILE A 380 -41.47 2.33 -55.55
N MET A 381 -42.42 2.69 -54.68
CA MET A 381 -42.15 3.51 -53.50
C MET A 381 -41.21 2.81 -52.50
N PHE A 382 -41.47 1.54 -52.22
CA PHE A 382 -40.63 0.75 -51.32
C PHE A 382 -39.23 0.54 -51.93
N MET A 383 -39.16 0.20 -53.21
CA MET A 383 -37.89 0.04 -53.93
C MET A 383 -37.12 1.34 -54.04
N GLY A 384 -37.79 2.45 -54.32
CA GLY A 384 -37.19 3.78 -54.43
C GLY A 384 -36.60 4.27 -53.11
N SER A 385 -37.36 4.13 -52.01
CA SER A 385 -36.87 4.48 -50.67
C SER A 385 -35.67 3.62 -50.27
N GLY A 386 -35.73 2.30 -50.50
CA GLY A 386 -34.60 1.39 -50.27
C GLY A 386 -33.36 1.72 -51.11
N LEU A 387 -33.54 2.11 -52.38
CA LEU A 387 -32.44 2.50 -53.27
C LEU A 387 -31.76 3.80 -52.83
N ILE A 388 -32.54 4.82 -52.45
CA ILE A 388 -32.00 6.09 -51.96
C ILE A 388 -31.30 5.91 -50.61
N TRP A 389 -31.90 5.15 -49.70
CA TRP A 389 -31.26 4.73 -48.46
C TRP A 389 -29.92 4.05 -48.72
N ARG A 390 -29.88 3.03 -49.58
CA ARG A 390 -28.65 2.32 -49.93
C ARG A 390 -27.61 3.26 -50.55
N ARG A 391 -28.03 4.20 -51.40
CA ARG A 391 -27.14 5.18 -52.00
C ARG A 391 -26.55 6.12 -50.95
N LEU A 392 -27.35 6.60 -49.99
CA LEU A 392 -26.91 7.44 -48.88
C LEU A 392 -25.95 6.68 -47.96
N LEU A 393 -26.24 5.42 -47.62
CA LEU A 393 -25.33 4.57 -46.85
C LEU A 393 -24.01 4.32 -47.59
N SER A 394 -24.05 4.09 -48.92
CA SER A 394 -22.83 3.94 -49.72
C SER A 394 -22.00 5.21 -49.75
N PHE A 395 -22.64 6.39 -49.72
CA PHE A 395 -21.95 7.67 -49.65
C PHE A 395 -21.32 7.90 -48.27
N LEU A 396 -22.07 7.58 -47.21
CA LEU A 396 -21.57 7.64 -45.83
C LEU A 396 -20.40 6.68 -45.62
N GLY A 397 -20.46 5.45 -46.13
CA GLY A 397 -19.38 4.48 -46.07
C GLY A 397 -18.10 4.99 -46.73
N ARG A 398 -18.20 5.64 -47.91
CA ARG A 398 -17.05 6.24 -48.59
C ARG A 398 -16.43 7.43 -47.84
N GLN A 399 -17.24 8.21 -47.10
CA GLN A 399 -16.76 9.39 -46.37
C GLN A 399 -16.26 9.05 -44.96
N LEU A 400 -16.86 8.04 -44.31
CA LEU A 400 -16.46 7.55 -42.99
C LEU A 400 -15.86 6.16 -43.06
N GLU A 401 -14.98 5.90 -44.04
CA GLU A 401 -13.97 4.84 -43.94
C GLU A 401 -13.10 5.22 -42.73
N ALA A 402 -13.61 4.89 -41.55
CA ALA A 402 -13.15 5.37 -40.27
C ALA A 402 -12.27 4.30 -39.63
N PRO A 403 -11.29 4.70 -38.80
CA PRO A 403 -10.27 3.81 -38.30
C PRO A 403 -10.94 2.59 -37.66
N LEU A 404 -10.45 1.40 -37.98
CA LEU A 404 -10.78 0.20 -37.23
C LEU A 404 -10.69 0.54 -35.74
N PRO A 405 -11.60 0.05 -34.88
CA PRO A 405 -11.35 0.09 -33.45
C PRO A 405 -9.95 -0.51 -33.25
N PRO A 406 -9.01 0.16 -32.58
CA PRO A 406 -7.80 -0.53 -32.17
C PRO A 406 -8.29 -1.72 -31.35
N MET A 407 -8.09 -2.93 -31.88
CA MET A 407 -8.32 -4.17 -31.15
C MET A 407 -7.26 -4.15 -30.04
N MET A 408 -7.59 -3.53 -28.91
CA MET A 408 -6.66 -3.38 -27.81
C MET A 408 -6.44 -4.75 -27.21
N ALA A 409 -5.18 -5.14 -27.12
CA ALA A 409 -4.78 -6.27 -26.29
C ALA A 409 -5.33 -6.01 -24.88
N SER A 410 -6.03 -6.99 -24.32
CA SER A 410 -6.29 -7.06 -22.89
C SER A 410 -5.02 -6.66 -22.14
N LEU A 411 -5.17 -5.87 -21.07
CA LEU A 411 -4.12 -5.53 -20.10
C LEU A 411 -3.00 -6.57 -20.16
N PRO A 412 -1.76 -6.21 -20.54
CA PRO A 412 -0.70 -7.19 -20.56
C PRO A 412 -0.66 -7.77 -19.16
N LYS A 413 -0.99 -9.07 -19.04
CA LYS A 413 -0.67 -9.88 -17.88
C LYS A 413 0.85 -9.98 -17.84
N LYS A 414 1.51 -8.85 -17.59
CA LYS A 414 2.94 -8.73 -17.36
C LYS A 414 3.15 -9.41 -16.02
N THR A 415 3.44 -10.71 -16.11
CA THR A 415 4.50 -11.43 -15.41
C THR A 415 4.71 -11.25 -13.90
N LEU A 416 3.88 -10.51 -13.16
CA LEU A 416 4.06 -10.31 -11.73
C LEU A 416 3.78 -11.59 -10.92
N LEU A 417 2.96 -12.52 -11.46
CA LEU A 417 2.76 -13.85 -10.85
C LEU A 417 3.67 -14.95 -11.42
N ALA A 418 4.23 -14.79 -12.62
CA ALA A 418 4.96 -15.86 -13.28
C ALA A 418 6.46 -15.86 -12.94
N ASP A 419 7.09 -14.68 -12.83
CA ASP A 419 8.55 -14.64 -12.63
C ASP A 419 8.96 -15.16 -11.24
N ARG A 420 8.13 -14.90 -10.21
CA ARG A 420 8.36 -15.46 -8.87
C ARG A 420 8.00 -16.94 -8.72
N SER A 421 7.23 -17.53 -9.65
CA SER A 421 6.85 -18.95 -9.54
C SER A 421 7.73 -19.89 -10.37
N MET A 422 8.41 -19.40 -11.41
CA MET A 422 9.26 -20.24 -12.26
C MET A 422 10.65 -20.51 -11.65
N GLU A 423 11.20 -19.59 -10.85
CA GLU A 423 12.44 -19.84 -10.10
C GLU A 423 12.27 -20.92 -9.01
N LEU A 424 11.06 -21.09 -8.47
CA LEU A 424 10.82 -22.10 -7.43
C LEU A 424 10.79 -23.53 -7.98
N LYS A 425 10.51 -23.73 -9.28
CA LYS A 425 10.30 -25.09 -9.83
C LYS A 425 11.59 -25.72 -10.36
N ASN A 426 12.57 -24.92 -10.77
CA ASN A 426 13.81 -25.46 -11.35
C ASN A 426 14.89 -25.80 -10.33
N SER A 427 14.78 -25.34 -9.09
CA SER A 427 15.78 -25.62 -8.05
C SER A 427 15.52 -26.89 -7.22
N LEU A 428 14.40 -27.60 -7.44
CA LEU A 428 14.00 -28.72 -6.56
C LEU A 428 13.98 -30.12 -7.19
N ARG A 429 14.59 -30.33 -8.37
CA ARG A 429 14.85 -31.68 -8.87
C ARG A 429 16.33 -32.01 -8.72
N LEU A 430 16.76 -32.12 -7.47
CA LEU A 430 18.02 -32.74 -7.11
C LEU A 430 17.87 -34.26 -7.17
N ASP A 431 18.79 -34.86 -7.91
CA ASP A 431 19.03 -36.28 -8.05
C ASP A 431 19.14 -37.00 -6.70
N GLY A 432 18.70 -38.26 -6.69
CA GLY A 432 19.21 -39.25 -5.75
C GLY A 432 18.17 -39.91 -4.86
N LEU A 433 17.43 -40.86 -5.42
CA LEU A 433 17.26 -42.14 -4.72
C LEU A 433 17.13 -43.25 -5.76
N GLY A 434 18.13 -44.13 -5.73
CA GLY A 434 18.29 -45.18 -6.71
C GLY A 434 17.43 -46.42 -6.46
N SER A 435 17.76 -47.41 -7.28
CA SER A 435 17.45 -48.83 -7.14
C SER A 435 16.08 -49.26 -7.64
N GLY A 436 16.08 -50.13 -8.66
CA GLY A 436 14.92 -50.97 -8.96
C GLY A 436 14.71 -51.32 -10.42
N ARG A 437 15.64 -52.09 -10.99
CA ARG A 437 15.40 -52.93 -12.18
C ARG A 437 14.01 -53.60 -12.11
N SER A 438 13.21 -53.51 -13.16
CA SER A 438 12.74 -54.71 -13.88
C SER A 438 12.14 -54.30 -15.23
N ILE A 439 12.81 -54.72 -16.29
CA ILE A 439 12.28 -54.77 -17.64
C ILE A 439 11.45 -56.06 -17.68
N LEU A 440 10.13 -55.94 -17.57
CA LEU A 440 9.21 -57.03 -17.91
C LEU A 440 8.44 -56.64 -19.16
N THR A 441 9.01 -57.08 -20.26
CA THR A 441 8.36 -57.32 -21.54
C THR A 441 7.15 -58.25 -21.37
N ASN A 442 6.19 -58.10 -22.30
CA ASN A 442 5.32 -59.16 -22.83
C ASN A 442 3.97 -59.40 -22.12
N ARG A 443 2.96 -58.57 -22.42
CA ARG A 443 1.71 -58.97 -23.13
C ARG A 443 0.80 -57.79 -23.39
#